data_AF-E6QJP1-F1
#
_entry.id   AF-E6QJP1-F1
#
_cell.length_a   1.000
_cell.length_b   1.000
_cell.length_c   1.000
_cell.angle_alpha   90.00
_cell.angle_beta   90.00
_cell.angle_gamma   90.00
#
_symmetry.space_group_name_H-M   'P 1'
#
loop_
_entity.id
_entity.type
_entity.pdbx_description
1 polymer ?
#
loop_
_entity_poly.entity_id
_entity_poly.type
_entity_poly.pdbx_seq_one_letter_code
_entity_poly.pdbx_strand_id
1 'polypeptide(L)'
;MGAISGAVAGLVAITPASGFVQPIPALIIGLIAGAFCFQMVTRVKNWFGYDDSLDAFGVHGAGGTLGALLTGVFAVAVINPIFGKDAHGNPLPTGGLDGNWHQLLNQSVGIAIAWTISIVGTLVLLFLVDKTIGMRVSGEDEATGLDLSQHGEEGYDFGQ
;
A
#
# COMPACT_ATOMS: atom_id res chain seq x y z
N MET A 1 5.58 16.41 8.83
CA MET A 1 4.85 15.29 8.20
C MET A 1 5.77 14.27 7.49
N GLY A 2 6.78 14.69 6.71
CA GLY A 2 7.61 13.76 5.92
C GLY A 2 8.25 12.58 6.69
N ALA A 3 8.77 12.79 7.90
CA ALA A 3 9.35 11.71 8.72
C ALA A 3 8.31 10.65 9.13
N ILE A 4 7.09 11.09 9.47
CA ILE A 4 5.97 10.19 9.85
C ILE A 4 5.48 9.44 8.60
N SER A 5 5.30 10.13 7.47
CA SER A 5 4.93 9.50 6.20
C SER A 5 5.95 8.46 5.74
N GLY A 6 7.25 8.73 5.94
CA GLY A 6 8.32 7.77 5.68
C GLY A 6 8.27 6.55 6.61
N ALA A 7 7.98 6.75 7.90
CA ALA A 7 7.78 5.65 8.84
C ALA A 7 6.58 4.77 8.44
N VAL A 8 5.45 5.38 8.06
CA VAL A 8 4.27 4.66 7.55
C VAL A 8 4.60 3.90 6.26
N ALA A 9 5.32 4.52 5.31
CA ALA A 9 5.76 3.84 4.09
C ALA A 9 6.60 2.58 4.38
N GLY A 10 7.52 2.67 5.35
CA GLY A 10 8.30 1.52 5.81
C GLY A 10 7.43 0.43 6.44
N LEU A 11 6.47 0.80 7.31
CA LEU A 11 5.52 -0.13 7.93
C LEU A 11 4.62 -0.83 6.90
N VAL A 12 4.13 -0.09 5.91
CA VAL A 12 3.37 -0.65 4.80
C VAL A 12 4.22 -1.66 4.01
N ALA A 13 5.43 -1.29 3.61
CA ALA A 13 6.25 -2.15 2.77
C ALA A 13 6.76 -3.40 3.51
N ILE A 14 7.00 -3.33 4.82
CA ILE A 14 7.40 -4.50 5.62
C ILE A 14 6.24 -5.42 5.96
N THR A 15 4.99 -4.96 5.90
CA THR A 15 3.79 -5.75 6.24
C THR A 15 3.79 -7.14 5.58
N PRO A 16 3.93 -7.28 4.24
CA PRO A 16 3.97 -8.60 3.60
C PRO A 16 5.25 -9.40 3.84
N ALA A 17 6.32 -8.78 4.37
CA ALA A 17 7.64 -9.39 4.56
C ALA A 17 7.93 -9.77 6.02
N SER A 18 7.19 -9.20 6.98
CA SER A 18 7.48 -9.21 8.42
C SER A 18 7.70 -10.60 9.02
N GLY A 19 7.02 -11.63 8.50
CA GLY A 19 7.15 -13.02 8.93
C GLY A 19 8.08 -13.88 8.08
N PHE A 20 8.86 -13.30 7.17
CA PHE A 20 9.62 -14.05 6.15
C PHE A 20 11.07 -13.56 5.95
N VAL A 21 11.41 -12.33 6.35
CA VAL A 21 12.72 -11.72 6.06
C VAL A 21 13.57 -11.53 7.32
N GLN A 22 14.88 -11.47 7.15
CA GLN A 22 15.82 -11.16 8.24
C GLN A 22 15.85 -9.65 8.56
N PRO A 23 16.40 -9.24 9.73
CA PRO A 23 16.41 -7.84 10.16
C PRO A 23 17.11 -6.86 9.20
N ILE A 24 18.24 -7.25 8.59
CA ILE A 24 18.98 -6.37 7.67
C ILE A 24 18.19 -6.14 6.36
N PRO A 25 17.68 -7.18 5.66
CA PRO A 25 16.73 -6.99 4.57
C PRO A 25 15.51 -6.14 4.94
N ALA A 26 14.96 -6.27 6.17
CA ALA A 26 13.83 -5.45 6.62
C ALA A 26 14.17 -3.94 6.63
N LEU A 27 15.35 -3.57 7.12
CA LEU A 27 15.84 -2.18 7.08
C LEU A 27 16.00 -1.67 5.64
N ILE A 28 16.49 -2.52 4.74
CA ILE A 28 16.63 -2.20 3.32
C ILE A 28 15.26 -1.96 2.67
N ILE A 29 14.28 -2.83 2.94
CA ILE A 29 12.89 -2.66 2.47
C ILE A 29 12.34 -1.30 2.93
N GLY A 30 12.51 -0.97 4.21
CA GLY A 30 12.05 0.31 4.76
C GLY A 30 12.70 1.52 4.09
N LEU A 31 14.01 1.47 3.85
CA LEU A 31 14.74 2.56 3.17
C LEU A 31 14.28 2.74 1.72
N ILE A 32 14.16 1.65 0.96
CA ILE A 32 13.68 1.70 -0.43
C ILE A 32 12.24 2.22 -0.47
N ALA A 33 11.38 1.74 0.42
CA ALA A 33 9.98 2.16 0.50
C ALA A 33 9.84 3.65 0.84
N GLY A 34 10.61 4.16 1.80
CA GLY A 34 10.59 5.59 2.14
C GLY A 34 10.93 6.48 0.93
N ALA A 35 11.98 6.14 0.19
CA ALA A 35 12.37 6.88 -1.01
C ALA A 35 11.34 6.73 -2.14
N PHE A 36 10.86 5.51 -2.39
CA PHE A 36 9.92 5.21 -3.45
C PHE A 36 8.55 5.88 -3.22
N CYS A 37 7.96 5.71 -2.04
CA CYS A 37 6.67 6.32 -1.71
C CYS A 37 6.75 7.85 -1.73
N PHE A 38 7.88 8.44 -1.32
CA PHE A 38 8.08 9.89 -1.46
C PHE A 38 8.01 10.35 -2.92
N GLN A 39 8.61 9.61 -3.86
CA GLN A 39 8.51 9.94 -5.29
C GLN A 39 7.09 9.75 -5.83
N MET A 40 6.38 8.71 -5.38
CA MET A 40 4.99 8.48 -5.76
C MET A 40 4.08 9.64 -5.38
N VAL A 41 4.26 10.15 -4.16
CA VAL A 41 3.45 11.26 -3.62
C VAL A 41 3.83 12.61 -4.24
N THR A 42 5.13 12.90 -4.39
CA THR A 42 5.57 14.24 -4.78
C THR A 42 5.67 14.48 -6.29
N ARG A 43 5.91 13.43 -7.07
CA ARG A 43 6.11 13.54 -8.53
C ARG A 43 5.03 12.83 -9.31
N VAL A 44 4.84 11.54 -9.05
CA VAL A 44 3.94 10.69 -9.85
C VAL A 44 2.50 11.18 -9.74
N LYS A 45 2.03 11.53 -8.53
CA LYS A 45 0.74 12.18 -8.32
C LYS A 45 0.50 13.40 -9.20
N ASN A 46 1.46 14.31 -9.23
CA ASN A 46 1.36 15.54 -10.03
C ASN A 46 1.43 15.26 -11.53
N TRP A 47 2.19 14.25 -11.97
CA TRP A 47 2.27 13.89 -13.39
C TRP A 47 1.01 13.22 -13.92
N PHE A 48 0.38 12.37 -13.13
CA PHE A 48 -0.84 11.66 -13.52
C PHE A 48 -2.12 12.41 -13.11
N GLY A 49 -2.01 13.45 -12.29
CA GLY A 49 -3.12 14.33 -11.91
C GLY A 49 -4.22 13.64 -11.09
N TYR A 50 -3.90 12.56 -10.38
CA TYR A 50 -4.89 11.89 -9.52
C TYR A 50 -5.07 12.65 -8.20
N ASP A 51 -6.33 12.89 -7.85
CA ASP A 51 -6.73 13.58 -6.63
C ASP A 51 -6.83 12.58 -5.46
N ASP A 52 -5.67 12.27 -4.88
CA ASP A 52 -5.51 11.40 -3.71
C ASP A 52 -5.24 12.26 -2.46
N SER A 53 -6.29 12.74 -1.81
CA SER A 53 -6.18 13.78 -0.77
C SER A 53 -5.30 13.40 0.43
N LEU A 54 -5.19 12.10 0.73
CA LEU A 54 -4.43 11.56 1.87
C LEU A 54 -3.16 10.82 1.45
N ASP A 55 -2.78 10.89 0.17
CA ASP A 55 -1.64 10.15 -0.39
C ASP A 55 -1.72 8.63 -0.16
N ALA A 56 -2.95 8.11 -0.05
CA ALA A 56 -3.24 6.72 0.29
C ALA A 56 -2.74 5.76 -0.81
N PHE A 57 -2.93 6.09 -2.08
CA PHE A 57 -2.42 5.28 -3.18
C PHE A 57 -0.88 5.30 -3.22
N GLY A 58 -0.27 6.48 -3.07
CA GLY A 58 1.17 6.64 -3.12
C GLY A 58 1.92 5.90 -2.02
N VAL A 59 1.36 5.88 -0.80
CA VAL A 59 1.97 5.21 0.36
C VAL A 59 1.52 3.75 0.48
N HIS A 60 0.22 3.46 0.39
CA HIS A 60 -0.32 2.12 0.63
C HIS A 60 -0.36 1.26 -0.63
N GLY A 61 -0.93 1.78 -1.72
CA GLY A 61 -1.05 1.03 -2.98
C GLY A 61 0.31 0.72 -3.59
N ALA A 62 1.12 1.76 -3.82
CA ALA A 62 2.44 1.62 -4.41
C ALA A 62 3.46 1.02 -3.42
N GLY A 63 3.48 1.48 -2.16
CA GLY A 63 4.37 0.95 -1.14
C GLY A 63 4.10 -0.52 -0.79
N GLY A 64 2.83 -0.92 -0.71
CA GLY A 64 2.44 -2.32 -0.48
C GLY A 64 2.81 -3.23 -1.65
N THR A 65 2.68 -2.72 -2.89
CA THR A 65 3.11 -3.43 -4.10
C THR A 65 4.63 -3.66 -4.09
N LEU A 66 5.41 -2.60 -3.81
CA LEU A 66 6.86 -2.71 -3.67
C LEU A 66 7.23 -3.70 -2.55
N GLY A 67 6.59 -3.60 -1.39
CA GLY A 67 6.79 -4.50 -0.26
C GLY A 67 6.56 -5.97 -0.63
N ALA A 68 5.46 -6.26 -1.31
CA ALA A 68 5.13 -7.62 -1.75
C ALA A 68 6.15 -8.18 -2.75
N LEU A 69 6.67 -7.37 -3.66
CA LEU A 69 7.75 -7.79 -4.57
C LEU A 69 9.05 -8.05 -3.81
N LEU A 70 9.43 -7.16 -2.88
CA LEU A 70 10.63 -7.32 -2.07
C LEU A 70 10.52 -8.51 -1.10
N THR A 71 9.33 -8.89 -0.62
CA THR A 71 9.10 -10.18 0.06
C THR A 71 9.54 -11.33 -0.84
N GLY A 72 9.15 -11.31 -2.11
CA GLY A 72 9.51 -12.36 -3.07
C GLY A 72 11.03 -12.46 -3.31
N VAL A 73 11.78 -11.38 -3.09
CA VAL A 73 13.25 -11.38 -3.18
C VAL A 73 13.90 -11.86 -1.88
N PHE A 74 13.50 -11.29 -0.74
CA PHE A 74 14.22 -11.38 0.53
C PHE A 74 13.70 -12.44 1.49
N ALA A 75 12.56 -13.08 1.21
CA ALA A 75 12.05 -14.14 2.06
C ALA A 75 13.06 -15.29 2.16
N VAL A 76 13.22 -15.86 3.36
CA VAL A 76 14.17 -16.94 3.62
C VAL A 76 13.56 -18.03 4.49
N ALA A 77 13.88 -19.29 4.18
CA ALA A 77 13.36 -20.46 4.87
C ALA A 77 13.81 -20.55 6.33
N VAL A 78 14.96 -19.95 6.67
CA VAL A 78 15.45 -19.90 8.07
C VAL A 78 14.54 -19.08 8.98
N ILE A 79 13.81 -18.10 8.44
CA ILE A 79 12.80 -17.34 9.19
C ILE A 79 11.46 -18.06 9.12
N ASN A 80 11.06 -18.52 7.92
CA ASN A 80 9.80 -19.23 7.74
C ASN A 80 9.87 -20.24 6.58
N PRO A 81 9.94 -21.56 6.90
CA PRO A 81 10.04 -22.64 5.92
C PRO A 81 8.64 -23.04 5.42
N ILE A 82 7.88 -22.07 4.89
CA ILE A 82 6.46 -22.25 4.53
C ILE A 82 6.24 -23.31 3.44
N PHE A 83 7.25 -23.56 2.59
CA PHE A 83 7.19 -24.57 1.54
C PHE A 83 7.59 -25.98 2.02
N GLY A 84 7.92 -26.15 3.29
CA GLY A 84 8.28 -27.44 3.88
C GLY A 84 9.75 -27.79 3.71
N LYS A 85 10.04 -29.09 3.62
CA LYS A 85 11.39 -29.65 3.59
C LYS A 85 11.58 -30.61 2.42
N ASP A 86 12.81 -30.74 1.95
CA ASP A 86 13.21 -31.74 0.96
C ASP A 86 13.26 -33.16 1.55
N ALA A 87 13.58 -34.15 0.71
CA ALA A 87 13.71 -35.56 1.11
C ALA A 87 14.83 -35.81 2.14
N HIS A 88 15.77 -34.87 2.30
CA HIS A 88 16.87 -34.93 3.25
C HIS A 88 16.56 -34.16 4.55
N GLY A 89 15.39 -33.55 4.66
CA GLY A 89 14.95 -32.78 5.82
C GLY A 89 15.45 -31.33 5.85
N ASN A 90 16.05 -30.83 4.77
CA ASN A 90 16.46 -29.44 4.65
C ASN A 90 15.26 -28.56 4.26
N PRO A 91 15.11 -27.35 4.83
CA PRO A 91 14.07 -26.41 4.41
C PRO A 91 14.13 -26.09 2.92
N LEU A 92 12.96 -26.06 2.27
CA LEU A 92 12.87 -25.60 0.88
C LEU A 92 12.98 -24.07 0.80
N PRO A 93 13.69 -23.51 -0.21
CA PRO A 93 13.86 -22.07 -0.35
C PRO A 93 12.56 -21.26 -0.43
N THR A 94 12.49 -20.15 0.30
CA THR A 94 11.27 -19.32 0.36
C THR A 94 11.25 -18.16 -0.65
N GLY A 95 12.35 -17.42 -0.78
CA GLY A 95 12.44 -16.25 -1.67
C GLY A 95 13.56 -16.36 -2.70
N GLY A 96 13.68 -15.36 -3.57
CA GLY A 96 14.62 -15.33 -4.68
C GLY A 96 16.08 -15.51 -4.25
N LEU A 97 16.54 -14.73 -3.27
CA LEU A 97 17.91 -14.82 -2.76
C LEU A 97 18.18 -16.10 -1.95
N ASP A 98 17.12 -16.76 -1.48
CA ASP A 98 17.18 -18.06 -0.81
C ASP A 98 17.27 -19.22 -1.82
N GLY A 99 16.98 -18.96 -3.10
CA GLY A 99 17.02 -19.95 -4.20
C GLY A 99 15.70 -20.17 -4.93
N ASN A 100 14.61 -19.51 -4.53
CA ASN A 100 13.27 -19.64 -5.14
C ASN A 100 12.83 -18.36 -5.86
N TRP A 101 13.36 -18.11 -7.06
CA TRP A 101 12.96 -16.97 -7.88
C TRP A 101 11.52 -17.05 -8.41
N HIS A 102 10.92 -18.25 -8.42
CA HIS A 102 9.50 -18.40 -8.73
C HIS A 102 8.61 -17.64 -7.72
N GLN A 103 9.12 -17.35 -6.53
CA GLN A 103 8.37 -16.56 -5.57
C GLN A 103 8.05 -15.14 -6.07
N LEU A 104 8.89 -14.51 -6.90
CA LEU A 104 8.54 -13.22 -7.52
C LEU A 104 7.32 -13.31 -8.43
N LEU A 105 7.16 -14.42 -9.16
CA LEU A 105 5.98 -14.67 -9.97
C LEU A 105 4.74 -14.81 -9.09
N ASN A 106 4.83 -15.60 -8.02
CA ASN A 106 3.74 -15.78 -7.05
C ASN A 106 3.28 -14.43 -6.45
N GLN A 107 4.24 -13.60 -6.02
CA GLN A 107 3.94 -12.27 -5.48
C GLN A 107 3.30 -11.36 -6.53
N SER A 108 3.82 -11.37 -7.77
CA SER A 108 3.28 -10.56 -8.87
C SER A 108 1.85 -10.95 -9.24
N VAL A 109 1.55 -12.26 -9.25
CA VAL A 109 0.18 -12.77 -9.48
C VAL A 109 -0.74 -12.34 -8.35
N GLY A 110 -0.31 -12.46 -7.08
CA GLY A 110 -1.08 -12.00 -5.93
C GLY A 110 -1.38 -10.50 -5.98
N ILE A 111 -0.39 -9.68 -6.34
CA ILE A 111 -0.55 -8.24 -6.56
C ILE A 111 -1.57 -7.97 -7.68
N ALA A 112 -1.45 -8.64 -8.82
CA ALA A 112 -2.37 -8.44 -9.95
C ALA A 112 -3.83 -8.79 -9.59
N ILE A 113 -4.03 -9.88 -8.83
CA ILE A 113 -5.35 -10.27 -8.32
C ILE A 113 -5.88 -9.20 -7.37
N ALA A 114 -5.06 -8.74 -6.40
CA ALA A 114 -5.46 -7.73 -5.43
C ALA A 114 -5.82 -6.39 -6.11
N TRP A 115 -5.01 -5.94 -7.06
CA TRP A 115 -5.28 -4.76 -7.87
C TRP A 115 -6.58 -4.91 -8.67
N THR A 116 -6.80 -6.07 -9.30
CA THR A 116 -8.01 -6.31 -10.09
C THR A 116 -9.26 -6.23 -9.21
N ILE A 117 -9.27 -6.93 -8.07
CA ILE A 117 -10.40 -6.93 -7.14
C ILE A 117 -10.62 -5.52 -6.58
N SER A 118 -9.55 -4.83 -6.17
CA SER A 118 -9.65 -3.49 -5.59
C SER A 118 -10.15 -2.45 -6.59
N ILE A 119 -9.60 -2.41 -7.81
CA ILE A 119 -9.98 -1.43 -8.83
C ILE A 119 -11.38 -1.73 -9.33
N VAL A 120 -11.64 -2.96 -9.80
CA VAL A 120 -12.95 -3.31 -10.38
C VAL A 120 -14.03 -3.25 -9.32
N GLY A 121 -13.79 -3.82 -8.13
CA GLY A 121 -14.74 -3.81 -7.03
C GLY A 121 -15.07 -2.39 -6.58
N THR A 122 -14.05 -1.55 -6.36
CA THR A 122 -14.27 -0.14 -5.96
C THR A 122 -15.02 0.62 -7.04
N LEU A 123 -14.67 0.49 -8.32
CA LEU A 123 -15.37 1.19 -9.40
C LEU A 123 -16.85 0.78 -9.52
N VAL A 124 -17.14 -0.52 -9.37
CA VAL A 124 -18.53 -1.02 -9.37
C VAL A 124 -19.30 -0.45 -8.18
N LEU A 125 -18.72 -0.48 -6.98
CA LEU A 125 -19.37 0.05 -5.78
C LEU A 125 -19.59 1.55 -5.88
N LEU A 126 -18.58 2.31 -6.30
CA LEU A 126 -18.68 3.75 -6.51
C LEU A 126 -19.76 4.09 -7.53
N PHE A 127 -19.84 3.37 -8.65
CA PHE A 127 -20.88 3.57 -9.66
C PHE A 127 -22.28 3.30 -9.10
N LEU A 128 -22.46 2.21 -8.35
CA LEU A 128 -23.76 1.87 -7.76
C LEU A 128 -24.20 2.90 -6.72
N VAL A 129 -23.29 3.32 -5.83
CA VAL A 129 -23.58 4.34 -4.81
C VAL A 129 -23.89 5.68 -5.48
N ASP A 130 -23.10 6.09 -6.47
CA ASP A 130 -23.32 7.36 -7.19
C ASP A 130 -24.68 7.40 -7.89
N LYS A 131 -25.14 6.27 -8.46
CA LYS A 131 -26.45 6.19 -9.13
C LYS A 131 -27.65 6.07 -8.21
N THR A 132 -27.45 5.67 -6.96
CA THR A 132 -28.57 5.38 -6.03
C THR A 132 -28.71 6.43 -4.94
N ILE A 133 -27.58 6.88 -4.37
CA ILE A 133 -27.53 7.77 -3.21
C ILE A 133 -26.80 9.08 -3.57
N GLY A 134 -25.81 9.00 -4.48
CA GLY A 134 -24.86 10.09 -4.75
C GLY A 134 -23.64 9.97 -3.83
N MET A 135 -22.43 10.03 -4.41
CA MET A 135 -21.18 9.80 -3.67
C MET A 135 -20.48 11.09 -3.21
N ARG A 136 -20.55 12.16 -4.01
CA ARG A 136 -19.93 13.45 -3.70
C ARG A 136 -21.02 14.48 -3.38
N VAL A 137 -20.74 15.35 -2.42
CA VAL A 137 -21.60 16.51 -2.10
C VAL A 137 -21.70 17.45 -3.31
N SER A 138 -22.68 18.36 -3.28
CA SER A 138 -22.80 19.37 -4.34
C SER A 138 -21.58 20.30 -4.34
N GLY A 139 -21.29 20.95 -5.48
CA GLY A 139 -20.19 21.92 -5.55
C GLY A 139 -20.39 23.14 -4.64
N GLU A 140 -21.63 23.48 -4.32
CA GLU A 140 -21.97 24.54 -3.37
C GLU A 140 -21.68 24.12 -1.92
N ASP A 141 -22.06 22.90 -1.55
CA ASP A 141 -21.75 22.33 -0.23
C ASP A 141 -20.23 22.15 -0.04
N GLU A 142 -19.53 21.71 -1.09
CA GLU A 142 -18.07 21.58 -1.08
C GLU A 142 -17.39 22.94 -0.91
N ALA A 143 -17.88 24.00 -1.57
CA ALA A 143 -17.36 25.35 -1.43
C ALA A 143 -17.65 25.97 -0.05
N THR A 144 -18.79 25.62 0.55
CA THR A 144 -19.19 26.06 1.90
C THR A 144 -18.36 25.36 2.98
N GLY A 145 -17.93 24.12 2.70
CA GLY A 145 -17.21 23.26 3.64
C GLY A 145 -18.12 22.18 4.24
N LEU A 146 -17.58 20.97 4.43
CA LEU A 146 -18.36 19.84 4.94
C LEU A 146 -18.77 20.00 6.40
N ASP A 147 -17.96 20.70 7.22
CA ASP A 147 -18.29 20.99 8.62
C ASP A 147 -19.63 21.74 8.71
N LEU A 148 -19.81 22.79 7.90
CA LEU A 148 -21.06 23.56 7.88
C LEU A 148 -22.19 22.84 7.14
N SER A 149 -21.94 22.32 5.94
CA SER A 149 -23.00 21.75 5.10
C SER A 149 -23.54 20.41 5.58
N GLN A 150 -22.68 19.55 6.16
CA GLN A 150 -23.06 18.21 6.61
C GLN A 150 -23.23 18.11 8.13
N HIS A 151 -22.52 18.93 8.91
CA HIS A 151 -22.54 18.83 10.38
C HIS A 151 -23.16 20.06 11.07
N GLY A 152 -23.31 21.19 10.37
CA GLY A 152 -23.90 22.41 10.94
C GLY A 152 -23.03 23.09 12.00
N GLU A 153 -21.74 22.76 12.04
CA GLU A 153 -20.77 23.21 13.04
C GLU A 153 -19.51 23.77 12.36
N GLU A 154 -18.72 24.58 13.07
CA GLU A 154 -17.38 24.98 12.64
C GLU A 154 -16.34 24.21 13.45
N GLY A 155 -15.40 23.53 12.78
CA GLY A 155 -14.34 22.78 13.46
C GLY A 155 -13.36 23.66 14.27
N TYR A 156 -13.25 24.94 13.91
CA TYR A 156 -12.45 25.94 14.62
C TYR A 156 -13.17 27.29 14.62
N ASP A 157 -13.58 27.74 15.80
CA ASP A 157 -14.07 29.10 16.02
C ASP A 157 -12.88 30.02 16.35
N PHE A 158 -12.50 30.87 15.40
CA PHE A 158 -11.45 31.88 15.60
C PHE A 158 -11.99 33.19 16.20
N GLY A 159 -13.22 33.16 16.73
CA GLY A 159 -13.96 34.27 17.33
C GLY A 159 -14.17 34.14 18.85
N GLN A 160 -13.07 34.13 19.61
CA GLN A 160 -12.96 34.82 20.92
C GLN A 160 -11.64 35.58 20.99
#